data_AF-A0A0C2AVD7-F1
#
_entry.id   AF-A0A0C2AVD7-F1
#
_cell.length_a   1.000
_cell.length_b   1.000
_cell.length_c   1.000
_cell.angle_alpha   90.00
_cell.angle_beta   90.00
_cell.angle_gamma   90.00
#
_symmetry.space_group_name_H-M   'P 1'
#
loop_
_entity.id
_entity.type
_entity.pdbx_description
1 polymer ?
#
loop_
_entity_poly.entity_id
_entity_poly.type
_entity_poly.pdbx_seq_one_letter_code
_entity_poly.pdbx_strand_id
1 'polypeptide(L)'
;MEFDPGLCLDVPEGFDDSDADTQVHPVARKFFPATTAADAFKTAQEWVGAHEVFLVDVSWDYQHDEDAPYVLSIYFRFELEPEDD
;
A
#
# COMPACT_ATOMS: atom_id res chain seq x y z
N MET A 1 -18.30 7.04 -2.04
CA MET A 1 -18.38 6.26 -0.77
C MET A 1 -18.22 7.23 0.38
N GLU A 2 -18.80 6.96 1.55
CA GLU A 2 -18.58 7.80 2.74
C GLU A 2 -17.12 7.58 3.21
N PHE A 3 -16.29 8.62 3.14
CA PHE A 3 -14.89 8.58 3.59
C PHE A 3 -14.85 8.23 5.09
N ASP A 4 -14.20 7.14 5.47
CA ASP A 4 -13.90 6.84 6.87
C ASP A 4 -12.62 7.58 7.26
N PRO A 5 -12.70 8.69 8.03
CA PRO A 5 -11.53 9.45 8.44
C PRO A 5 -10.58 8.65 9.36
N GLY A 6 -11.02 7.51 9.92
CA GLY A 6 -10.16 6.60 10.68
C GLY A 6 -9.23 5.75 9.82
N LEU A 7 -9.40 5.76 8.49
CA LEU A 7 -8.57 5.02 7.53
C LEU A 7 -7.60 5.94 6.76
N CYS A 8 -7.63 7.24 7.02
CA CYS A 8 -6.65 8.18 6.48
C CYS A 8 -5.33 8.08 7.25
N LEU A 9 -4.21 8.12 6.51
CA LEU A 9 -2.91 8.36 7.13
C LEU A 9 -2.88 9.82 7.58
N ASP A 10 -2.68 10.07 8.88
CA ASP A 10 -2.35 11.41 9.38
C ASP A 10 -0.99 11.81 8.81
N VAL A 11 -1.01 12.55 7.70
CA VAL A 11 0.19 13.12 7.09
C VAL A 11 0.50 14.44 7.81
N PRO A 12 1.70 14.61 8.40
CA PRO A 12 2.06 15.85 9.07
C PRO A 12 1.95 17.07 8.14
N GLU A 13 1.55 18.20 8.69
CA GLU A 13 1.48 19.47 7.96
C GLU A 13 2.83 19.79 7.30
N GLY A 14 2.82 20.00 5.98
CA GLY A 14 4.01 20.26 5.17
C GLY A 14 4.83 19.03 4.74
N PHE A 15 4.34 17.81 5.02
CA PHE A 15 4.95 16.58 4.51
C PHE A 15 4.50 16.24 3.08
N ASP A 16 3.25 16.58 2.74
CA ASP A 16 2.77 16.55 1.36
C ASP A 16 3.27 17.80 0.63
N ASP A 17 4.39 17.67 -0.08
CA ASP A 17 4.98 18.71 -0.92
C ASP A 17 4.67 18.46 -2.41
N SER A 18 3.46 17.97 -2.71
CA SER A 18 2.98 17.76 -4.09
C SER A 18 3.13 19.00 -4.99
N ASP A 19 3.16 20.19 -4.42
CA ASP A 19 3.38 21.48 -5.10
C ASP A 19 4.86 21.88 -5.27
N ALA A 20 5.82 21.08 -4.78
CA ALA A 20 7.26 21.36 -4.83
C ALA A 20 8.00 20.54 -5.90
N ASP A 21 9.14 21.06 -6.39
CA ASP A 21 9.94 20.44 -7.48
C ASP A 21 10.48 19.03 -7.16
N THR A 22 10.55 18.64 -5.89
CA THR A 22 11.14 17.35 -5.44
C THR A 22 10.14 16.28 -5.00
N GLN A 23 8.83 16.59 -5.02
CA GLN A 23 7.66 15.75 -4.74
C GLN A 23 7.88 14.45 -3.92
N VAL A 24 7.43 14.47 -2.67
CA VAL A 24 7.22 13.32 -1.79
C VAL A 24 5.73 13.01 -1.74
N HIS A 25 5.37 11.85 -2.29
CA HIS A 25 3.99 11.36 -2.24
C HIS A 25 3.79 10.45 -1.03
N PRO A 26 2.71 10.59 -0.24
CA PRO A 26 2.37 9.61 0.77
C PRO A 26 2.09 8.26 0.10
N VAL A 27 2.80 7.21 0.55
CA VAL A 27 2.68 5.84 0.03
C VAL A 27 2.36 4.90 1.18
N ALA A 28 1.28 4.14 1.04
CA ALA A 28 0.95 3.05 1.94
C ALA A 28 1.74 1.79 1.57
N ARG A 29 2.08 0.98 2.58
CA ARG A 29 2.71 -0.33 2.39
C ARG A 29 1.86 -1.40 3.08
N LYS A 30 1.56 -2.48 2.38
CA LYS A 30 0.89 -3.67 2.93
C LYS A 30 1.76 -4.91 2.77
N PHE A 31 1.81 -5.72 3.83
CA PHE A 31 2.53 -6.98 3.87
C PHE A 31 1.61 -8.17 3.61
N PHE A 32 2.12 -9.15 2.87
CA PHE A 32 1.48 -10.43 2.58
C PHE A 32 2.44 -11.56 2.98
N PRO A 33 2.55 -11.86 4.28
CA PRO A 33 3.34 -12.99 4.77
C PRO A 33 2.63 -14.31 4.44
N ALA A 34 3.40 -15.32 4.04
CA ALA A 34 2.88 -16.65 3.75
C ALA A 34 3.91 -17.76 3.97
N THR A 35 3.42 -19.00 4.09
CA THR A 35 4.25 -20.22 4.18
C THR A 35 4.81 -20.66 2.84
N THR A 36 4.24 -20.20 1.72
CA THR A 36 4.77 -20.44 0.38
C THR A 36 4.73 -19.15 -0.44
N ALA A 37 5.60 -19.05 -1.43
CA ALA A 37 5.59 -17.89 -2.31
C ALA A 37 4.28 -17.76 -3.10
N ALA A 38 3.72 -18.88 -3.56
CA ALA A 38 2.47 -18.89 -4.30
C ALA A 38 1.31 -18.31 -3.47
N ASP A 39 1.26 -18.61 -2.17
CA ASP A 39 0.21 -18.11 -1.27
C ASP A 39 0.33 -16.59 -1.04
N ALA A 40 1.56 -16.06 -0.93
CA ALA A 40 1.79 -14.62 -0.82
C ALA A 40 1.26 -13.87 -2.06
N PHE A 41 1.61 -14.34 -3.27
CA PHE A 41 1.12 -13.75 -4.51
C PHE A 41 -0.39 -13.90 -4.70
N LYS A 42 -0.97 -15.05 -4.34
CA LYS A 42 -2.42 -15.27 -4.42
C LYS A 42 -3.18 -14.30 -3.53
N THR A 43 -2.78 -14.18 -2.26
CA THR A 43 -3.43 -13.28 -1.30
C THR A 43 -3.28 -11.82 -1.72
N ALA A 44 -2.11 -11.45 -2.23
CA ALA A 44 -1.88 -10.11 -2.77
C ALA A 44 -2.77 -9.81 -3.99
N GLN A 45 -2.88 -10.74 -4.94
CA GLN A 45 -3.76 -10.59 -6.10
C GLN A 45 -5.22 -10.44 -5.68
N GLU A 46 -5.71 -11.28 -4.76
CA GLU A 46 -7.08 -11.21 -4.25
C GLU A 46 -7.35 -9.86 -3.58
N TRP A 47 -6.38 -9.34 -2.81
CA TRP A 47 -6.51 -8.04 -2.17
C TRP A 47 -6.50 -6.88 -3.18
N VAL A 48 -5.54 -6.85 -4.11
CA VAL A 48 -5.47 -5.82 -5.16
C VAL A 48 -6.73 -5.83 -6.02
N GLY A 49 -7.25 -7.00 -6.39
CA GLY A 49 -8.48 -7.10 -7.18
C GLY A 49 -9.74 -6.63 -6.44
N ALA A 50 -9.70 -6.53 -5.11
CA ALA A 50 -10.81 -6.10 -4.28
C ALA A 50 -10.76 -4.61 -3.88
N HIS A 51 -9.64 -3.92 -4.11
CA HIS A 51 -9.44 -2.53 -3.66
C HIS A 51 -8.99 -1.65 -4.83
N GLU A 52 -9.53 -0.44 -4.91
CA GLU A 52 -9.14 0.56 -5.90
C GLU A 52 -7.87 1.29 -5.43
N VAL A 53 -6.72 0.75 -5.84
CA VAL A 53 -5.41 1.25 -5.44
C VAL A 53 -4.48 1.36 -6.64
N PHE A 54 -3.69 2.44 -6.68
CA PHE A 54 -2.60 2.59 -7.62
C PHE A 54 -1.35 1.90 -7.08
N LEU A 55 -0.93 0.82 -7.74
CA LEU A 55 0.30 0.10 -7.39
C LEU A 55 1.53 0.93 -7.77
N VAL A 56 2.33 1.29 -6.78
CA VAL A 56 3.57 2.07 -6.96
C VAL A 56 4.76 1.12 -7.15
N ASP A 57 4.91 0.13 -6.27
CA ASP A 57 6.03 -0.81 -6.30
C ASP A 57 5.70 -2.11 -5.56
N VAL A 58 6.51 -3.14 -5.76
CA VAL A 58 6.47 -4.41 -5.04
C VAL A 58 7.86 -4.80 -4.54
N SER A 59 7.94 -5.33 -3.33
CA SER A 59 9.20 -5.89 -2.82
C SER A 59 8.99 -7.28 -2.24
N TRP A 60 10.04 -8.10 -2.32
CA TRP A 60 10.05 -9.47 -1.85
C TRP A 60 11.08 -9.63 -0.74
N ASP A 61 10.68 -10.27 0.35
CA ASP A 61 11.52 -10.50 1.51
C ASP A 61 11.36 -11.95 2.05
N TYR A 62 12.38 -12.43 2.74
CA TYR A 62 12.35 -13.69 3.47
C TYR A 62 12.71 -13.45 4.93
N GLN A 63 11.73 -13.58 5.83
CA GLN A 63 11.90 -13.36 7.26
C GLN A 63 12.28 -14.67 7.94
N HIS A 64 13.56 -14.78 8.31
CA HIS A 64 14.07 -15.94 9.03
C HIS A 64 13.37 -16.09 10.39
N ASP A 65 13.15 -17.34 10.80
CA ASP A 65 12.56 -17.73 12.09
C ASP A 65 11.07 -17.34 12.29
N GLU A 66 10.39 -16.87 11.25
CA GLU A 66 8.95 -16.60 11.24
C GLU A 66 8.14 -17.79 10.70
N ASP A 67 6.92 -17.99 11.22
CA ASP A 67 6.01 -19.05 10.78
C ASP A 67 5.56 -18.88 9.31
N ALA A 68 5.50 -17.63 8.83
CA ALA A 68 5.13 -17.26 7.47
C ALA A 68 6.25 -16.43 6.83
N PRO A 69 7.38 -17.07 6.44
CA PRO A 69 8.62 -16.36 6.17
C PRO A 69 8.65 -15.68 4.81
N TYR A 70 7.80 -16.07 3.86
CA TYR A 70 7.76 -15.45 2.54
C TYR A 70 6.88 -14.21 2.57
N VAL A 71 7.46 -13.02 2.40
CA VAL A 71 6.73 -11.77 2.52
C VAL A 71 6.78 -10.99 1.22
N LEU A 72 5.63 -10.88 0.55
CA LEU A 72 5.43 -9.89 -0.50
C LEU A 72 4.95 -8.58 0.13
N SER A 73 5.59 -7.47 -0.21
CA SER A 73 5.11 -6.14 0.15
C SER A 73 4.60 -5.43 -1.10
N ILE A 74 3.44 -4.77 -0.97
CA ILE A 74 2.92 -3.87 -1.99
C ILE A 74 2.98 -2.45 -1.45
N TYR A 75 3.53 -1.55 -2.26
CA TYR A 75 3.52 -0.10 -2.06
C TYR A 75 2.46 0.49 -2.98
N PHE A 76 1.55 1.27 -2.43
CA PHE A 76 0.39 1.75 -3.17
C PHE A 76 -0.08 3.12 -2.67
N ARG A 77 -0.86 3.79 -3.52
CA ARG A 77 -1.63 4.98 -3.16
C ARG A 77 -3.11 4.67 -3.35
N PHE A 78 -3.97 5.25 -2.52
CA PHE A 78 -5.40 5.24 -2.81
C PHE A 78 -5.66 6.22 -3.94
N GLU A 79 -6.41 5.80 -4.96
CA GLU A 79 -6.94 6.76 -5.92
C GLU A 79 -8.10 7.47 -5.23
N LEU A 80 -7.90 8.75 -4.92
CA LEU A 80 -8.99 9.61 -4.47
C LEU A 80 -9.78 10.03 -5.71
N GLU A 81 -11.11 9.94 -5.65
CA GLU A 81 -11.94 10.62 -6.66
C GLU A 81 -11.53 12.11 -6.67
N PRO A 82 -11.36 12.73 -7.85
CA PRO A 82 -11.05 14.15 -7.91
C PRO A 82 -12.09 14.92 -7.09
N GLU A 83 -11.64 15.79 -6.18
CA GLU A 83 -12.56 16.67 -5.46
C GLU A 83 -13.28 17.55 -6.50
N ASP A 84 -14.62 17.51 -6.50
CA ASP A 84 -15.42 18.45 -7.29
C ASP A 84 -15.21 19.87 -6.71
N ASP A 85 -14.52 20.73 -7.46
CA ASP A 85 -14.32 22.17 -7.20
C ASP A 85 -15.64 22.96 -6.96
#